data_AF-A0A539DN09-F1
#
_entry.id   AF-A0A539DN09-F1
#
_cell.length_a   1.000
_cell.length_b   1.000
_cell.length_c   1.000
_cell.angle_alpha   90.00
_cell.angle_beta   90.00
_cell.angle_gamma   90.00
#
_symmetry.space_group_name_H-M   'P 1'
#
loop_
_entity.id
_entity.type
_entity.pdbx_description
1 polymer ?
#
loop_
_entity_poly.entity_id
_entity_poly.type
_entity_poly.pdbx_seq_one_letter_code
_entity_poly.pdbx_strand_id
1 'polypeptide(L)'
;DVLDIGGQIAAAIEAAHDQGIVHRDLKPGNVMLTASGKVKVLDFGLAKGTGPATASAVDLSASPTLAVSATAAGVILGTAPYMSPEQARGQEVDRRSDIWAFGCLLYECLVGRGAFAGATVSDVIARILEREPDWNSLPSATPVRLRDLVRRCLTKEAADRPRDIGDLRRELSAIGLDMSSSSGIRVTSSDVPSLAVLYFENLSSDQESEYFCAGITEDILTDLSKIKGLKVASRNAVSRYRGQSVDIPRVASELGVRAVLEGSVRKSGDRVRISAQLINAADGFHLWADRFDRKLEDVFQVQEEIASAIAEALRVALTPAEAEALVQDRPDDARAYDLYLKGRARYGSYTPASLKEAVQLFEQAIAIEPDYALAWAGLADSYGQLSG
;
A
#
# COMPACT_ATOMS: atom_id res chain seq x y z
N ASP A 1 5.90 -6.01 -3.35
CA ASP A 1 6.35 -4.79 -4.05
C ASP A 1 7.52 -5.16 -4.98
N VAL A 2 7.52 -4.68 -6.23
CA VAL A 2 8.55 -4.96 -7.25
C VAL A 2 9.91 -4.37 -6.84
N LEU A 3 9.93 -3.23 -6.16
CA LEU A 3 11.17 -2.60 -5.71
C LEU A 3 11.86 -3.42 -4.62
N ASP A 4 11.10 -3.92 -3.65
CA ASP A 4 11.61 -4.80 -2.58
C ASP A 4 12.06 -6.16 -3.12
N ILE A 5 11.21 -6.83 -3.92
CA ILE A 5 11.58 -8.11 -4.55
C ILE A 5 12.82 -7.93 -5.43
N GLY A 6 12.85 -6.89 -6.26
CA GLY A 6 14.00 -6.56 -7.12
C GLY A 6 15.26 -6.28 -6.31
N GLY A 7 15.14 -5.56 -5.20
CA GLY A 7 16.26 -5.29 -4.29
C GLY A 7 16.83 -6.56 -3.65
N GLN A 8 15.98 -7.50 -3.22
CA GLN A 8 16.41 -8.76 -2.63
C GLN A 8 17.04 -9.71 -3.68
N ILE A 9 16.50 -9.76 -4.91
CA ILE A 9 17.11 -10.50 -6.03
C ILE A 9 18.50 -9.92 -6.34
N ALA A 10 18.59 -8.58 -6.48
CA ALA A 10 19.85 -7.90 -6.76
C ALA A 10 20.89 -8.14 -5.66
N ALA A 11 20.49 -8.17 -4.38
CA ALA A 11 21.38 -8.49 -3.26
C ALA A 11 21.92 -9.93 -3.33
N ALA A 12 21.08 -10.90 -3.69
CA ALA A 12 21.50 -12.28 -3.84
C ALA A 12 22.50 -12.46 -5.00
N ILE A 13 22.29 -11.76 -6.12
CA ILE A 13 23.19 -11.81 -7.28
C ILE A 13 24.50 -11.07 -6.99
N GLU A 14 24.44 -9.90 -6.33
CA GLU A 14 25.61 -9.14 -5.87
C GLU A 14 26.52 -10.03 -5.01
N ALA A 15 25.95 -10.72 -4.02
CA ALA A 15 26.70 -11.63 -3.16
C ALA A 15 27.37 -12.78 -3.92
N ALA A 16 26.75 -13.28 -4.99
CA ALA A 16 27.37 -14.29 -5.85
C ALA A 16 28.49 -13.70 -6.72
N HIS A 17 28.27 -12.51 -7.30
CA HIS A 17 29.26 -11.79 -8.11
C HIS A 17 30.51 -11.45 -7.30
N ASP A 18 30.36 -11.06 -6.04
CA ASP A 18 31.46 -10.80 -5.10
C ASP A 18 32.34 -12.03 -4.83
N GLN A 19 31.78 -13.23 -5.01
CA GLN A 19 32.52 -14.50 -4.93
C GLN A 19 33.02 -14.99 -6.31
N GLY A 20 32.88 -14.17 -7.36
CA GLY A 20 33.25 -14.53 -8.72
C GLY A 20 32.30 -15.51 -9.42
N ILE A 21 31.10 -15.73 -8.86
CA ILE A 21 30.11 -16.67 -9.38
C ILE A 21 29.10 -15.90 -10.25
N VAL A 22 28.94 -16.30 -11.51
CA VAL A 22 27.90 -15.80 -12.42
C VAL A 22 26.75 -16.81 -12.46
N HIS A 23 25.51 -16.36 -12.29
CA HIS A 23 24.33 -17.23 -12.21
C HIS A 23 24.00 -17.90 -13.56
N ARG A 24 24.00 -17.14 -14.66
CA ARG A 24 23.79 -17.59 -16.06
C ARG A 24 22.40 -18.13 -16.43
N ASP A 25 21.52 -18.34 -15.47
CA ASP A 25 20.17 -18.90 -15.67
C ASP A 25 19.16 -18.23 -14.74
N LEU A 26 19.27 -16.92 -14.53
CA LEU A 26 18.34 -16.19 -13.70
C LEU A 26 16.98 -16.06 -14.41
N LYS A 27 15.91 -16.57 -13.78
CA LYS A 27 14.53 -16.58 -14.30
C LYS A 27 13.53 -16.78 -13.16
N PRO A 28 12.21 -16.53 -13.37
CA PRO A 28 11.23 -16.66 -12.28
C PRO A 28 11.24 -18.03 -11.60
N GLY A 29 11.45 -19.11 -12.36
CA GLY A 29 11.55 -20.47 -11.80
C GLY A 29 12.70 -20.68 -10.81
N ASN A 30 13.74 -19.84 -10.87
CA ASN A 30 14.91 -19.89 -9.98
C ASN A 30 14.82 -18.81 -8.88
N VAL A 31 13.68 -18.12 -8.76
CA VAL A 31 13.42 -17.10 -7.72
C VAL A 31 12.23 -17.56 -6.88
N MET A 32 12.49 -17.97 -5.65
CA MET A 32 11.45 -18.38 -4.70
C MET A 32 11.05 -17.24 -3.77
N LEU A 33 9.75 -17.05 -3.62
CA LEU A 33 9.15 -16.18 -2.61
C LEU A 33 8.64 -17.03 -1.44
N THR A 34 9.13 -16.73 -0.25
CA THR A 34 8.63 -17.36 0.99
C THR A 34 7.32 -16.71 1.45
N ALA A 35 6.55 -17.40 2.27
CA ALA A 35 5.33 -16.85 2.87
C ALA A 35 5.57 -15.58 3.72
N SER A 36 6.81 -15.39 4.21
CA SER A 36 7.22 -14.19 4.93
C SER A 36 7.73 -13.06 4.03
N GLY A 37 7.56 -13.16 2.70
CA GLY A 37 8.00 -12.13 1.74
C GLY A 37 9.50 -12.09 1.45
N LYS A 38 10.30 -13.05 1.94
CA LYS A 38 11.73 -13.14 1.62
C LYS A 38 11.95 -13.84 0.29
N VAL A 39 12.85 -13.30 -0.53
CA VAL A 39 13.32 -13.88 -1.78
C VAL A 39 14.50 -14.82 -1.52
N LYS A 40 14.50 -15.97 -2.20
CA LYS A 40 15.67 -16.83 -2.35
C LYS A 40 15.93 -17.08 -3.83
N VAL A 41 17.14 -16.78 -4.28
CA VAL A 41 17.61 -17.14 -5.62
C VAL A 41 18.27 -18.51 -5.54
N LEU A 42 17.94 -19.40 -6.47
CA LEU A 42 18.39 -20.79 -6.51
C LEU A 42 19.27 -21.05 -7.73
N ASP A 43 19.98 -22.18 -7.72
CA ASP A 43 20.68 -22.72 -8.89
C ASP A 43 21.76 -21.79 -9.50
N PHE A 44 22.57 -21.18 -8.63
CA PHE A 44 23.73 -20.40 -9.05
C PHE A 44 24.76 -21.27 -9.78
N GLY A 45 24.92 -21.07 -11.09
CA GLY A 45 26.11 -21.47 -11.85
C GLY A 45 26.43 -22.96 -11.93
N LEU A 46 25.58 -23.87 -11.41
CA LEU A 46 25.85 -25.32 -11.36
C LEU A 46 25.91 -26.01 -12.73
N ALA A 47 25.62 -25.30 -13.82
CA ALA A 47 25.52 -25.91 -15.15
C ALA A 47 26.77 -25.81 -16.04
N LYS A 48 27.80 -24.97 -15.79
CA LYS A 48 29.03 -24.99 -16.63
C LYS A 48 30.28 -24.56 -15.87
N GLY A 49 31.12 -25.54 -15.53
CA GLY A 49 32.45 -25.36 -14.99
C GLY A 49 33.34 -24.51 -15.91
N THR A 50 33.91 -23.45 -15.34
CA THR A 50 34.96 -22.63 -15.94
C THR A 50 36.31 -23.26 -15.67
N GLY A 51 36.92 -23.86 -16.70
CA GLY A 51 38.34 -24.19 -16.73
C GLY A 51 38.95 -23.64 -18.03
N PRO A 52 40.20 -23.15 -18.01
CA PRO A 52 40.85 -22.66 -19.22
C PRO A 52 41.01 -23.81 -20.21
N ALA A 53 40.46 -23.62 -21.42
CA ALA A 53 40.48 -24.60 -22.49
C ALA A 53 41.92 -24.87 -22.94
N THR A 54 42.52 -25.94 -22.40
CA THR A 54 43.53 -26.70 -23.13
C THR A 54 42.78 -27.68 -24.00
N ALA A 55 42.96 -27.52 -25.31
CA ALA A 55 42.38 -28.41 -26.31
C ALA A 55 42.84 -29.86 -26.07
N SER A 56 41.94 -30.73 -25.64
CA SER A 56 41.99 -32.14 -26.00
C SER A 56 40.61 -32.78 -25.81
N ALA A 57 40.22 -33.55 -26.81
CA ALA A 57 38.95 -34.23 -26.92
C ALA A 57 38.78 -35.27 -25.81
N VAL A 58 37.74 -35.17 -24.98
CA VAL A 58 37.27 -36.28 -24.15
C VAL A 58 35.74 -36.25 -24.00
N ASP A 59 35.14 -37.24 -24.67
CA ASP A 59 34.00 -38.10 -24.27
C ASP A 59 32.62 -37.48 -23.93
N LEU A 60 31.69 -37.63 -24.88
CA LEU A 60 30.28 -37.20 -24.85
C LEU A 60 29.32 -38.22 -24.23
N SER A 61 29.79 -39.27 -23.54
CA SER A 61 28.92 -40.39 -23.14
C SER A 61 28.50 -40.45 -21.66
N ALA A 62 28.89 -39.51 -20.80
CA ALA A 62 28.52 -39.58 -19.38
C ALA A 62 28.32 -38.22 -18.70
N SER A 63 27.23 -37.53 -19.02
CA SER A 63 26.41 -36.73 -18.10
C SER A 63 25.32 -36.00 -18.91
N PRO A 64 24.03 -36.15 -18.58
CA PRO A 64 22.96 -35.56 -19.38
C PRO A 64 22.89 -34.05 -19.10
N THR A 65 22.30 -33.32 -20.05
CA THR A 65 21.77 -31.95 -19.96
C THR A 65 22.57 -30.82 -20.59
N LEU A 66 23.50 -31.04 -21.52
CA LEU A 66 23.98 -29.93 -22.37
C LEU A 66 24.29 -30.35 -23.80
N ALA A 67 23.56 -29.71 -24.72
CA ALA A 67 23.76 -29.60 -26.17
C ALA A 67 23.09 -30.67 -27.07
N VAL A 68 22.10 -30.14 -27.82
CA VAL A 68 21.53 -30.65 -29.08
C VAL A 68 20.58 -31.84 -28.98
N SER A 69 19.31 -31.54 -28.74
CA SER A 69 18.21 -32.31 -29.34
C SER A 69 17.50 -31.41 -30.35
N ALA A 70 18.04 -31.37 -31.57
CA ALA A 70 17.25 -30.99 -32.73
C ALA A 70 16.36 -32.18 -33.11
N THR A 71 15.08 -31.87 -33.35
CA THR A 71 14.03 -32.68 -34.03
C THR A 71 13.51 -33.95 -33.33
N ALA A 72 12.45 -33.80 -32.53
CA ALA A 72 11.19 -34.54 -32.67
C ALA A 72 10.15 -34.03 -31.64
N ALA A 73 8.99 -33.59 -32.13
CA ALA A 73 7.70 -33.46 -31.42
C ALA A 73 7.70 -32.85 -29.99
N GLY A 74 7.44 -31.54 -29.90
CA GLY A 74 6.49 -31.02 -28.90
C GLY A 74 6.86 -31.04 -27.41
N VAL A 75 8.14 -30.91 -27.03
CA VAL A 75 8.53 -30.73 -25.61
C VAL A 75 9.18 -29.36 -25.40
N ILE A 76 8.52 -28.56 -24.57
CA ILE A 76 8.75 -27.14 -24.28
C ILE A 76 10.04 -26.96 -23.46
N LEU A 77 10.97 -26.11 -23.93
CA LEU A 77 12.16 -25.73 -23.15
C LEU A 77 12.10 -24.24 -22.77
N GLY A 78 11.45 -23.96 -21.65
CA GLY A 78 11.12 -22.61 -21.13
C GLY A 78 12.28 -21.83 -20.53
N THR A 79 13.43 -21.71 -21.22
CA THR A 79 14.60 -20.98 -20.68
C THR A 79 15.11 -19.84 -21.60
N ALA A 80 14.64 -19.76 -22.85
CA ALA A 80 15.09 -18.74 -23.79
C ALA A 80 14.73 -17.27 -23.43
N PRO A 81 13.56 -16.93 -22.84
CA PRO A 81 13.13 -15.53 -22.72
C PRO A 81 13.99 -14.61 -21.86
N TYR A 82 14.82 -15.15 -20.96
CA TYR A 82 15.71 -14.39 -20.06
C TYR A 82 17.17 -14.45 -20.49
N MET A 83 17.47 -15.14 -21.59
CA MET A 83 18.81 -15.28 -22.14
C MET A 83 19.34 -13.92 -22.62
N SER A 84 20.60 -13.60 -22.35
CA SER A 84 21.24 -12.40 -22.86
C SER A 84 21.63 -12.52 -24.34
N PRO A 85 21.82 -11.40 -25.07
CA PRO A 85 22.23 -11.46 -26.48
C PRO A 85 23.56 -12.19 -26.72
N GLU A 86 24.54 -12.04 -25.82
CA GLU A 86 25.81 -12.78 -25.86
C GLU A 86 25.61 -14.28 -25.63
N GLN A 87 24.71 -14.69 -24.72
CA GLN A 87 24.34 -16.09 -24.55
C GLN A 87 23.67 -16.66 -25.81
N ALA A 88 22.76 -15.88 -26.42
CA ALA A 88 22.08 -16.26 -27.66
C ALA A 88 23.02 -16.36 -28.86
N ARG A 89 24.11 -15.58 -28.87
CA ARG A 89 25.20 -15.66 -29.87
C ARG A 89 26.27 -16.70 -29.54
N GLY A 90 26.21 -17.34 -28.37
CA GLY A 90 27.22 -18.28 -27.89
C GLY A 90 28.57 -17.63 -27.57
N GLN A 91 28.58 -16.34 -27.23
CA GLN A 91 29.76 -15.57 -26.83
C GLN A 91 30.12 -15.80 -25.36
N GLU A 92 31.28 -15.30 -24.92
CA GLU A 92 31.65 -15.35 -23.51
C GLU A 92 30.66 -14.59 -22.63
N VAL A 93 30.33 -15.21 -21.50
CA VAL A 93 29.33 -14.74 -20.55
C VAL A 93 30.03 -14.25 -19.29
N ASP A 94 29.77 -13.01 -18.94
CA ASP A 94 30.22 -12.42 -17.68
C ASP A 94 29.02 -12.03 -16.80
N ARG A 95 29.30 -11.41 -15.65
CA ARG A 95 28.29 -10.96 -14.68
C ARG A 95 27.19 -10.06 -15.26
N ARG A 96 27.42 -9.42 -16.41
CA ARG A 96 26.44 -8.53 -17.07
C ARG A 96 25.34 -9.31 -17.79
N SER A 97 25.52 -10.61 -18.03
CA SER A 97 24.42 -11.47 -18.49
C SER A 97 23.36 -11.67 -17.40
N ASP A 98 23.76 -11.71 -16.12
CA ASP A 98 22.79 -11.76 -15.01
C ASP A 98 22.02 -10.44 -14.88
N ILE A 99 22.67 -9.30 -15.15
CA ILE A 99 22.03 -7.98 -15.18
C ILE A 99 20.96 -7.90 -16.28
N TRP A 100 21.22 -8.50 -17.45
CA TRP A 100 20.22 -8.63 -18.51
C TRP A 100 19.00 -9.43 -18.02
N ALA A 101 19.23 -10.63 -17.49
CA ALA A 101 18.17 -11.50 -17.00
C ALA A 101 17.37 -10.85 -15.86
N PHE A 102 18.04 -10.08 -15.00
CA PHE A 102 17.43 -9.26 -13.96
C PHE A 102 16.52 -8.17 -14.55
N GLY A 103 16.95 -7.50 -15.63
CA GLY A 103 16.11 -6.56 -16.38
C GLY A 103 14.86 -7.22 -16.97
N CYS A 104 14.99 -8.43 -17.52
CA CYS A 104 13.84 -9.20 -18.02
C CYS A 104 12.86 -9.54 -16.91
N LEU A 105 13.36 -9.93 -15.73
CA LEU A 105 12.54 -10.18 -14.53
C LEU A 105 11.79 -8.93 -14.07
N LEU A 106 12.49 -7.80 -13.93
CA LEU A 106 11.86 -6.54 -13.51
C LEU A 106 10.79 -6.09 -14.50
N TYR A 107 11.08 -6.20 -15.80
CA TYR A 107 10.10 -5.88 -16.85
C TYR A 107 8.84 -6.76 -16.70
N GLU A 108 9.02 -8.06 -16.52
CA GLU A 108 7.89 -8.98 -16.36
C GLU A 108 7.10 -8.74 -15.09
N CYS A 109 7.75 -8.43 -13.97
CA CYS A 109 7.09 -8.04 -12.74
C CYS A 109 6.23 -6.77 -12.90
N LEU A 110 6.68 -5.82 -13.73
CA LEU A 110 5.96 -4.55 -13.97
C LEU A 110 4.82 -4.70 -14.99
N VAL A 111 5.00 -5.56 -15.99
CA VAL A 111 4.09 -5.65 -17.15
C VAL A 111 3.18 -6.88 -17.09
N GLY A 112 3.53 -7.90 -16.30
CA GLY A 112 2.83 -9.18 -16.21
C GLY A 112 3.09 -10.15 -17.37
N ARG A 113 4.01 -9.80 -18.29
CA ARG A 113 4.46 -10.65 -19.41
C ARG A 113 5.93 -10.40 -19.73
N GLY A 114 6.60 -11.44 -20.25
CA GLY A 114 8.03 -11.38 -20.57
C GLY A 114 8.39 -10.38 -21.68
N ALA A 115 9.58 -9.79 -21.55
CA ALA A 115 10.08 -8.73 -22.44
C ALA A 115 10.22 -9.15 -23.93
N PHE A 116 10.56 -10.41 -24.18
CA PHE A 116 10.83 -10.96 -25.52
C PHE A 116 10.03 -12.22 -25.84
N ALA A 117 8.75 -12.26 -25.45
CA ALA A 117 7.89 -13.41 -25.73
C ALA A 117 7.81 -13.72 -27.25
N GLY A 118 7.64 -14.98 -27.64
CA GLY A 118 7.55 -15.42 -29.04
C GLY A 118 6.88 -16.80 -29.14
N ALA A 119 6.39 -17.16 -30.33
CA ALA A 119 5.70 -18.44 -30.53
C ALA A 119 6.67 -19.64 -30.51
N THR A 120 7.90 -19.43 -30.96
CA THR A 120 8.98 -20.43 -30.95
C THR A 120 10.23 -19.90 -30.26
N VAL A 121 11.15 -20.81 -29.90
CA VAL A 121 12.46 -20.45 -29.32
C VAL A 121 13.28 -19.60 -30.29
N SER A 122 13.24 -19.91 -31.59
CA SER A 122 13.91 -19.12 -32.62
C SER A 122 13.34 -17.70 -32.73
N ASP A 123 12.03 -17.53 -32.57
CA ASP A 123 11.40 -16.19 -32.54
C ASP A 123 11.86 -15.39 -31.33
N VAL A 124 11.95 -16.03 -30.16
CA VAL A 124 12.43 -15.41 -28.93
C VAL A 124 13.89 -14.98 -29.08
N ILE A 125 14.75 -15.85 -29.62
CA ILE A 125 16.16 -15.54 -29.89
C ILE A 125 16.27 -14.35 -30.87
N ALA A 126 15.54 -14.37 -31.99
CA ALA A 126 15.56 -13.27 -32.95
C ALA A 126 15.13 -11.94 -32.29
N ARG A 127 14.10 -11.96 -31.42
CA ARG A 127 13.67 -10.78 -30.66
C ARG A 127 14.74 -10.31 -29.67
N ILE A 128 15.40 -11.24 -28.97
CA ILE A 128 16.52 -10.92 -28.07
C ILE A 128 17.68 -10.29 -28.84
N LEU A 129 17.93 -10.67 -30.09
CA LEU A 129 19.05 -10.12 -30.85
C LEU A 129 18.74 -8.81 -31.57
N GLU A 130 17.50 -8.61 -32.03
CA GLU A 130 17.18 -7.55 -33.00
C GLU A 130 16.06 -6.59 -32.58
N ARG A 131 15.27 -6.94 -31.57
CA ARG A 131 14.09 -6.16 -31.17
C ARG A 131 14.24 -5.59 -29.77
N GLU A 132 13.55 -4.47 -29.54
CA GLU A 132 13.38 -3.88 -28.22
C GLU A 132 12.10 -4.41 -27.55
N PRO A 133 12.05 -4.46 -26.20
CA PRO A 133 10.80 -4.67 -25.48
C PRO A 133 9.76 -3.60 -25.83
N ASP A 134 8.48 -3.92 -25.68
CA ASP A 134 7.43 -2.90 -25.79
C ASP A 134 7.44 -1.98 -24.56
N TRP A 135 8.14 -0.86 -24.67
CA TRP A 135 8.25 0.12 -23.59
C TRP A 135 6.94 0.84 -23.26
N ASN A 136 5.95 0.81 -24.17
CA ASN A 136 4.63 1.42 -23.92
C ASN A 136 3.76 0.56 -23.00
N SER A 137 4.12 -0.71 -22.83
CA SER A 137 3.43 -1.62 -21.92
C SER A 137 3.77 -1.40 -20.44
N LEU A 138 4.79 -0.59 -20.13
CA LEU A 138 5.10 -0.23 -18.75
C LEU A 138 4.00 0.66 -18.17
N PRO A 139 3.44 0.35 -16.98
CA PRO A 139 2.41 1.17 -16.34
C PRO A 139 2.81 2.64 -16.26
N SER A 140 1.90 3.58 -16.54
CA SER A 140 2.15 5.03 -16.48
C SER A 140 2.69 5.48 -15.11
N ALA A 141 2.24 4.83 -14.03
CA ALA A 141 2.71 5.04 -12.66
C ALA A 141 4.15 4.57 -12.39
N THR A 142 4.78 3.82 -13.30
CA THR A 142 6.17 3.35 -13.13
C THR A 142 7.13 4.56 -13.13
N PRO A 143 7.94 4.75 -12.08
CA PRO A 143 8.84 5.90 -11.97
C PRO A 143 9.83 5.97 -13.13
N VAL A 144 10.11 7.17 -13.65
CA VAL A 144 11.04 7.36 -14.79
C VAL A 144 12.40 6.71 -14.50
N ARG A 145 12.93 6.88 -13.29
CA ARG A 145 14.18 6.25 -12.85
C ARG A 145 14.13 4.73 -12.91
N LEU A 146 13.01 4.11 -12.55
CA LEU A 146 12.84 2.66 -12.64
C LEU A 146 12.76 2.20 -14.11
N ARG A 147 12.07 2.95 -14.96
CA ARG A 147 12.03 2.67 -16.41
C ARG A 147 13.43 2.72 -17.02
N ASP A 148 14.21 3.74 -16.67
CA ASP A 148 15.56 3.93 -17.16
C ASP A 148 16.53 2.87 -16.62
N LEU A 149 16.32 2.40 -15.38
CA LEU A 149 17.03 1.25 -14.83
C LEU A 149 16.77 -0.02 -15.65
N VAL A 150 15.50 -0.35 -15.90
CA VAL A 150 15.14 -1.54 -16.69
C VAL A 150 15.69 -1.44 -18.12
N ARG A 151 15.63 -0.26 -18.75
CA ARG A 151 16.23 -0.01 -20.07
C ARG A 151 17.73 -0.28 -20.10
N ARG A 152 18.47 0.24 -19.12
CA ARG A 152 19.92 0.01 -19.03
C ARG A 152 20.28 -1.46 -18.82
N CYS A 153 19.45 -2.21 -18.09
CA CYS A 153 19.64 -3.66 -17.95
C CYS A 153 19.45 -4.39 -19.28
N LEU A 154 18.50 -3.92 -20.11
CA LEU A 154 18.14 -4.52 -21.40
C LEU A 154 18.88 -3.90 -22.60
N THR A 155 20.01 -3.23 -22.37
CA THR A 155 20.93 -2.80 -23.44
C THR A 155 21.59 -4.02 -24.09
N LYS A 156 21.50 -4.15 -25.41
CA LYS A 156 21.99 -5.35 -26.13
C LYS A 156 23.49 -5.55 -25.98
N GLU A 157 24.25 -4.48 -26.16
CA GLU A 157 25.71 -4.50 -26.02
C GLU A 157 26.11 -4.59 -24.54
N ALA A 158 26.77 -5.69 -24.17
CA ALA A 158 27.18 -5.94 -22.78
C ALA A 158 28.15 -4.87 -22.25
N ALA A 159 28.95 -4.24 -23.13
CA ALA A 159 29.86 -3.17 -22.75
C ALA A 159 29.14 -1.93 -22.17
N ASP A 160 27.93 -1.67 -22.63
CA ASP A 160 27.14 -0.47 -22.30
C ASP A 160 26.13 -0.72 -21.16
N ARG A 161 25.99 -1.97 -20.71
CA ARG A 161 25.19 -2.31 -19.54
C ARG A 161 25.86 -1.81 -18.25
N PRO A 162 25.07 -1.60 -17.18
CA PRO A 162 25.60 -1.45 -15.83
C PRO A 162 26.61 -2.55 -15.54
N ARG A 163 27.75 -2.17 -14.97
CA ARG A 163 28.84 -3.13 -14.70
C ARG A 163 28.57 -4.00 -13.50
N ASP A 164 27.81 -3.48 -12.55
CA ASP A 164 27.62 -4.05 -11.23
C ASP A 164 26.15 -4.00 -10.81
N ILE A 165 25.62 -5.12 -10.33
CA ILE A 165 24.23 -5.20 -9.89
C ILE A 165 24.02 -4.53 -8.52
N GLY A 166 25.08 -4.34 -7.74
CA GLY A 166 25.05 -3.59 -6.48
C GLY A 166 24.75 -2.11 -6.66
N ASP A 167 25.20 -1.50 -7.77
CA ASP A 167 24.79 -0.14 -8.17
C ASP A 167 23.28 -0.08 -8.42
N LEU A 168 22.75 -1.09 -9.13
CA LEU A 168 21.32 -1.19 -9.43
C LEU A 168 20.49 -1.44 -8.18
N ARG A 169 20.97 -2.26 -7.23
CA ARG A 169 20.32 -2.46 -5.93
C ARG A 169 20.21 -1.15 -5.16
N ARG A 170 21.31 -0.39 -5.06
CA ARG A 170 21.31 0.92 -4.39
C ARG A 170 20.36 1.88 -5.08
N GLU A 171 20.30 1.86 -6.40
CA GLU A 171 19.38 2.68 -7.16
C GLU A 171 17.92 2.26 -6.95
N LEU A 172 17.59 0.96 -6.89
CA LEU A 172 16.26 0.47 -6.54
C LEU A 172 15.85 0.88 -5.13
N SER A 173 16.77 0.79 -4.16
CA SER A 173 16.53 1.30 -2.81
C SER A 173 16.32 2.81 -2.82
N ALA A 174 17.12 3.58 -3.57
CA ALA A 174 16.95 5.02 -3.71
C ALA A 174 15.64 5.38 -4.43
N ILE A 175 15.19 4.60 -5.41
CA ILE A 175 13.88 4.76 -6.05
C ILE A 175 12.78 4.43 -5.04
N GLY A 176 12.93 3.40 -4.21
CA GLY A 176 11.99 3.12 -3.12
C GLY A 176 11.91 4.26 -2.12
N LEU A 177 13.06 4.82 -1.73
CA LEU A 177 13.15 5.98 -0.84
C LEU A 177 12.61 7.26 -1.50
N ASP A 178 12.86 7.46 -2.80
CA ASP A 178 12.34 8.56 -3.60
C ASP A 178 10.85 8.39 -3.85
N MET A 179 10.33 7.20 -4.08
CA MET A 179 8.89 6.95 -4.14
C MET A 179 8.24 7.13 -2.76
N SER A 180 9.03 6.95 -1.71
CA SER A 180 8.64 7.29 -0.34
C SER A 180 8.80 8.78 0.00
N SER A 181 9.60 9.57 -0.75
CA SER A 181 9.96 10.97 -0.41
C SER A 181 9.57 12.03 -1.45
N SER A 182 9.41 11.66 -2.73
CA SER A 182 8.94 12.47 -3.86
C SER A 182 7.42 12.71 -3.86
N SER A 183 6.72 12.15 -2.87
CA SER A 183 5.46 12.68 -2.36
C SER A 183 5.62 14.03 -1.62
N GLY A 184 6.79 14.70 -1.66
CA GLY A 184 6.96 16.02 -1.06
C GLY A 184 8.13 16.88 -1.59
N ILE A 185 7.79 17.97 -2.30
CA ILE A 185 8.45 19.30 -2.27
C ILE A 185 7.34 20.31 -2.66
N ARG A 186 6.88 21.33 -1.93
CA ARG A 186 7.30 22.07 -0.73
C ARG A 186 6.05 22.74 -0.12
N VAL A 187 5.60 22.28 1.03
CA VAL A 187 5.32 23.12 2.20
C VAL A 187 5.86 22.33 3.38
N THR A 188 6.64 22.98 4.23
CA THR A 188 7.22 22.42 5.46
C THR A 188 6.15 21.69 6.27
N SER A 189 6.16 20.36 6.25
CA SER A 189 5.21 19.57 7.03
C SER A 189 5.91 18.29 7.47
N SER A 190 6.13 18.23 8.77
CA SER A 190 6.77 17.17 9.56
C SER A 190 6.51 15.73 9.11
N ASP A 191 7.47 14.87 9.45
CA ASP A 191 7.53 13.39 9.40
C ASP A 191 6.39 12.67 10.17
N VAL A 192 5.28 13.38 10.41
CA VAL A 192 4.17 12.98 11.28
C VAL A 192 3.11 12.32 10.40
N PRO A 193 2.68 11.08 10.70
CA PRO A 193 1.56 10.42 10.03
C PRO A 193 0.34 11.34 9.87
N SER A 194 -0.35 11.24 8.74
CA SER A 194 -1.53 12.08 8.46
C SER A 194 -2.70 11.26 7.92
N LEU A 195 -3.90 11.59 8.39
CA LEU A 195 -5.11 10.80 8.21
C LEU A 195 -6.32 11.68 7.86
N ALA A 196 -7.13 11.27 6.90
CA ALA A 196 -8.50 11.76 6.75
C ALA A 196 -9.48 10.69 7.22
N VAL A 197 -10.52 11.10 7.96
CA VAL A 197 -11.64 10.22 8.33
C VAL A 197 -12.84 10.64 7.49
N LEU A 198 -13.26 9.79 6.55
CA LEU A 198 -14.46 10.03 5.75
C LEU A 198 -15.70 9.65 6.54
N TYR A 199 -16.81 10.29 6.23
CA TYR A 199 -18.10 9.96 6.82
C TYR A 199 -18.49 8.53 6.45
N PHE A 200 -18.73 7.71 7.48
CA PHE A 200 -19.08 6.32 7.28
C PHE A 200 -20.44 6.24 6.56
N GLU A 201 -20.58 5.24 5.70
CA GLU A 201 -21.83 5.00 4.99
C GLU A 201 -22.89 4.48 5.97
N ASN A 202 -24.06 5.11 5.98
CA ASN A 202 -25.19 4.64 6.76
C ASN A 202 -25.91 3.50 6.02
N LEU A 203 -25.73 2.28 6.50
CA LEU A 203 -26.38 1.07 5.97
C LEU A 203 -27.59 0.62 6.80
N SER A 204 -28.15 1.53 7.62
CA SER A 204 -29.37 1.32 8.41
C SER A 204 -30.61 1.53 7.54
N SER A 205 -31.72 0.90 7.91
CA SER A 205 -32.98 0.99 7.14
C SER A 205 -33.78 2.27 7.39
N ASP A 206 -33.45 2.99 8.46
CA ASP A 206 -34.11 4.20 8.92
C ASP A 206 -33.24 5.44 8.67
N GLN A 207 -33.87 6.50 8.15
CA GLN A 207 -33.20 7.77 7.91
C GLN A 207 -32.87 8.53 9.20
N GLU A 208 -33.47 8.12 10.34
CA GLU A 208 -33.10 8.65 11.65
C GLU A 208 -31.67 8.27 12.03
N SER A 209 -31.12 7.12 11.62
CA SER A 209 -29.74 6.73 11.96
C SER A 209 -28.63 7.55 11.29
N GLU A 210 -28.98 8.53 10.45
CA GLU A 210 -28.01 9.41 9.77
C GLU A 210 -27.23 10.29 10.74
N TYR A 211 -27.88 10.82 11.79
CA TYR A 211 -27.19 11.59 12.83
C TYR A 211 -26.22 10.71 13.62
N PHE A 212 -26.59 9.44 13.83
CA PHE A 212 -25.82 8.50 14.60
C PHE A 212 -24.52 8.11 13.88
N CYS A 213 -24.62 7.80 12.58
CA CYS A 213 -23.46 7.51 11.74
C CYS A 213 -22.49 8.70 11.66
N ALA A 214 -23.03 9.91 11.47
CA ALA A 214 -22.24 11.13 11.48
C ALA A 214 -21.58 11.36 12.85
N GLY A 215 -22.31 11.12 13.94
CA GLY A 215 -21.80 11.22 15.31
C GLY A 215 -20.59 10.32 15.55
N ILE A 216 -20.72 9.03 15.25
CA ILE A 216 -19.61 8.07 15.39
C ILE A 216 -18.38 8.50 14.58
N THR A 217 -18.58 8.90 13.32
CA THR A 217 -17.47 9.36 12.47
C THR A 217 -16.74 10.54 13.12
N GLU A 218 -17.50 11.52 13.60
CA GLU A 218 -16.97 12.76 14.15
C GLU A 218 -16.29 12.56 15.50
N ASP A 219 -16.78 11.62 16.30
CA ASP A 219 -16.17 11.25 17.57
C ASP A 219 -14.84 10.51 17.31
N ILE A 220 -14.79 9.55 16.37
CA ILE A 220 -13.54 8.90 15.94
C ILE A 220 -12.53 9.93 15.42
N LEU A 221 -12.97 10.88 14.58
CA LEU A 221 -12.11 11.97 14.10
C LEU A 221 -11.55 12.80 15.26
N THR A 222 -12.40 13.12 16.25
CA THR A 222 -12.02 13.91 17.42
C THR A 222 -11.01 13.15 18.28
N ASP A 223 -11.25 11.88 18.56
CA ASP A 223 -10.37 10.99 19.30
C ASP A 223 -8.99 10.89 18.63
N LEU A 224 -8.95 10.65 17.32
CA LEU A 224 -7.70 10.60 16.56
C LEU A 224 -6.96 11.94 16.56
N SER A 225 -7.68 13.07 16.62
CA SER A 225 -7.07 14.40 16.65
C SER A 225 -6.38 14.75 17.98
N LYS A 226 -6.70 14.02 19.06
CA LYS A 226 -6.05 14.17 20.37
C LYS A 226 -4.62 13.59 20.38
N ILE A 227 -4.30 12.71 19.42
CA ILE A 227 -3.00 12.03 19.32
C ILE A 227 -1.97 13.00 18.71
N LYS A 228 -1.00 13.45 19.50
CA LYS A 228 -0.03 14.49 19.07
C LYS A 228 0.86 14.03 17.91
N GLY A 229 1.11 12.72 17.83
CA GLY A 229 1.87 12.08 16.76
C GLY A 229 1.08 11.83 15.47
N LEU A 230 -0.17 12.30 15.36
CA LEU A 230 -1.03 12.09 14.21
C LEU A 230 -1.66 13.42 13.75
N LYS A 231 -1.49 13.75 12.47
CA LYS A 231 -2.20 14.86 11.84
C LYS A 231 -3.53 14.37 11.28
N VAL A 232 -4.64 14.90 11.76
CA VAL A 232 -5.97 14.54 11.25
C VAL A 232 -6.52 15.69 10.41
N ALA A 233 -7.04 15.38 9.22
CA ALA A 233 -7.73 16.36 8.38
C ALA A 233 -8.95 16.91 9.13
N SER A 234 -9.17 18.21 9.04
CA SER A 234 -10.26 18.84 9.77
C SER A 234 -11.63 18.37 9.27
N ARG A 235 -12.62 18.38 10.16
CA ARG A 235 -14.01 18.03 9.85
C ARG A 235 -14.54 18.76 8.60
N ASN A 236 -14.27 20.06 8.48
CA ASN A 236 -14.71 20.87 7.34
C ASN A 236 -14.02 20.46 6.02
N ALA A 237 -12.82 19.90 6.10
CA ALA A 237 -12.11 19.44 4.92
C ALA A 237 -12.75 18.15 4.38
N VAL A 238 -13.11 17.20 5.27
CA VAL A 238 -13.68 15.90 4.89
C VAL A 238 -15.20 15.94 4.61
N SER A 239 -15.94 16.90 5.17
CA SER A 239 -17.41 16.99 5.01
C SER A 239 -17.86 17.15 3.56
N ARG A 240 -17.02 17.71 2.68
CA ARG A 240 -17.31 17.85 1.24
C ARG A 240 -17.47 16.52 0.50
N TYR A 241 -16.94 15.43 1.05
CA TYR A 241 -16.98 14.09 0.45
C TYR A 241 -18.14 13.24 1.00
N ARG A 242 -18.93 13.77 1.94
CA ARG A 242 -20.04 13.04 2.54
C ARG A 242 -21.09 12.65 1.49
N GLY A 243 -21.49 11.38 1.50
CA GLY A 243 -22.53 10.85 0.61
C GLY A 243 -22.10 10.74 -0.86
N GLN A 244 -20.81 10.85 -1.16
CA GLN A 244 -20.26 10.72 -2.51
C GLN A 244 -19.47 9.41 -2.63
N SER A 245 -19.59 8.75 -3.79
CA SER A 245 -18.61 7.74 -4.17
C SER A 245 -17.32 8.46 -4.54
N VAL A 246 -16.26 8.26 -3.75
CA VAL A 246 -15.00 8.97 -3.91
C VAL A 246 -13.85 8.04 -4.25
N ASP A 247 -12.91 8.56 -5.03
CA ASP A 247 -11.64 7.88 -5.32
C ASP A 247 -10.63 8.23 -4.21
N ILE A 248 -10.25 7.23 -3.42
CA ILE A 248 -9.48 7.44 -2.19
C ILE A 248 -8.10 8.08 -2.43
N PRO A 249 -7.31 7.66 -3.44
CA PRO A 249 -6.09 8.36 -3.82
C PRO A 249 -6.30 9.84 -4.13
N ARG A 250 -7.40 10.19 -4.81
CA ARG A 250 -7.74 11.59 -5.10
C ARG A 250 -8.07 12.37 -3.83
N VAL A 251 -8.92 11.82 -2.96
CA VAL A 251 -9.27 12.46 -1.68
C VAL A 251 -8.02 12.70 -0.84
N ALA A 252 -7.16 11.69 -0.74
CA ALA A 252 -5.92 11.80 0.01
C ALA A 252 -4.99 12.88 -0.55
N SER A 253 -4.87 12.97 -1.88
CA SER A 253 -4.09 14.01 -2.55
C SER A 253 -4.68 15.41 -2.32
N GLU A 254 -6.00 15.57 -2.40
CA GLU A 254 -6.67 16.87 -2.20
C GLU A 254 -6.56 17.36 -0.75
N LEU A 255 -6.59 16.43 0.22
CA LEU A 255 -6.49 16.73 1.65
C LEU A 255 -5.05 16.75 2.18
N GLY A 256 -4.07 16.30 1.39
CA GLY A 256 -2.67 16.20 1.82
C GLY A 256 -2.44 15.17 2.93
N VAL A 257 -3.20 14.07 2.93
CA VAL A 257 -3.11 13.00 3.94
C VAL A 257 -2.46 11.74 3.38
N ARG A 258 -1.85 10.93 4.25
CA ARG A 258 -1.16 9.68 3.89
C ARG A 258 -2.03 8.45 4.02
N ALA A 259 -3.09 8.52 4.80
CA ALA A 259 -4.08 7.47 4.93
C ALA A 259 -5.48 8.05 4.96
N VAL A 260 -6.45 7.22 4.58
CA VAL A 260 -7.88 7.54 4.64
C VAL A 260 -8.59 6.42 5.37
N LEU A 261 -9.31 6.79 6.43
CA LEU A 261 -10.26 5.90 7.11
C LEU A 261 -11.62 6.06 6.45
N GLU A 262 -12.18 4.95 6.00
CA GLU A 262 -13.57 4.88 5.55
C GLU A 262 -14.26 3.66 6.17
N GLY A 263 -15.57 3.59 6.03
CA GLY A 263 -16.33 2.55 6.68
C GLY A 263 -17.83 2.68 6.49
N SER A 264 -18.56 1.82 7.19
CA SER A 264 -20.02 1.84 7.24
C SER A 264 -20.52 1.56 8.65
N VAL A 265 -21.66 2.14 8.99
CA VAL A 265 -22.39 1.90 10.23
C VAL A 265 -23.78 1.37 9.88
N ARG A 266 -24.20 0.33 10.59
CA ARG A 266 -25.58 -0.16 10.60
C ARG A 266 -26.07 -0.26 12.03
N LYS A 267 -27.08 0.54 12.37
CA LYS A 267 -27.79 0.45 13.65
C LYS A 267 -29.09 -0.34 13.45
N SER A 268 -29.39 -1.25 14.36
CA SER A 268 -30.64 -2.00 14.38
C SER A 268 -31.07 -2.24 15.82
N GLY A 269 -32.02 -1.43 16.29
CA GLY A 269 -32.43 -1.45 17.69
C GLY A 269 -31.27 -1.10 18.62
N ASP A 270 -30.91 -2.04 19.49
CA ASP A 270 -29.82 -1.96 20.46
C ASP A 270 -28.48 -2.47 19.92
N ARG A 271 -28.40 -2.92 18.66
CA ARG A 271 -27.15 -3.40 18.05
C ARG A 271 -26.57 -2.42 17.05
N VAL A 272 -25.25 -2.33 17.06
CA VAL A 272 -24.47 -1.52 16.12
C VAL A 272 -23.42 -2.39 15.46
N ARG A 273 -23.40 -2.36 14.12
CA ARG A 273 -22.34 -2.95 13.32
C ARG A 273 -21.54 -1.86 12.64
N ILE A 274 -20.24 -1.84 12.90
CA ILE A 274 -19.30 -0.88 12.31
C ILE A 274 -18.28 -1.68 11.50
N SER A 275 -18.10 -1.35 10.23
CA SER A 275 -16.96 -1.83 9.43
C SER A 275 -16.07 -0.65 9.13
N ALA A 276 -14.78 -0.77 9.40
CA ALA A 276 -13.83 0.32 9.20
C ALA A 276 -12.59 -0.22 8.48
N GLN A 277 -12.04 0.59 7.58
CA GLN A 277 -10.84 0.26 6.84
C GLN A 277 -9.96 1.48 6.65
N LEU A 278 -8.68 1.29 6.92
CA LEU A 278 -7.63 2.28 6.79
C LEU A 278 -6.87 1.99 5.49
N ILE A 279 -6.91 2.93 4.56
CA ILE A 279 -6.32 2.79 3.23
C ILE A 279 -5.08 3.67 3.14
N ASN A 280 -3.99 3.12 2.61
CA ASN A 280 -2.78 3.87 2.29
C ASN A 280 -3.01 4.70 1.02
N ALA A 281 -2.82 6.01 1.13
CA ALA A 281 -3.00 6.94 0.03
C ALA A 281 -2.00 6.72 -1.13
N ALA A 282 -0.84 6.15 -0.83
CA ALA A 282 0.24 6.02 -1.82
C ALA A 282 -0.03 4.91 -2.85
N ASP A 283 -0.67 3.82 -2.44
CA ASP A 283 -0.84 2.62 -3.25
C ASP A 283 -2.29 2.11 -3.29
N GLY A 284 -3.19 2.69 -2.50
CA GLY A 284 -4.60 2.30 -2.43
C GLY A 284 -4.86 0.99 -1.69
N PHE A 285 -3.85 0.37 -1.07
CA PHE A 285 -4.02 -0.88 -0.32
C PHE A 285 -4.43 -0.62 1.13
N HIS A 286 -5.09 -1.63 1.72
CA HIS A 286 -5.50 -1.56 3.12
C HIS A 286 -4.28 -1.71 4.04
N LEU A 287 -4.13 -0.77 4.97
CA LEU A 287 -3.22 -0.88 6.11
C LEU A 287 -3.86 -1.71 7.23
N TRP A 288 -5.17 -1.56 7.40
CA TRP A 288 -5.96 -2.26 8.41
C TRP A 288 -7.44 -2.28 7.98
N ALA A 289 -8.17 -3.33 8.34
CA ALA A 289 -9.61 -3.39 8.19
C ALA A 289 -10.19 -4.34 9.24
N ASP A 290 -11.33 -3.97 9.82
CA ASP A 290 -12.03 -4.81 10.78
C ASP A 290 -13.53 -4.55 10.81
N ARG A 291 -14.27 -5.43 11.47
CA ARG A 291 -15.70 -5.36 11.67
C ARG A 291 -16.07 -5.63 13.12
N PHE A 292 -16.84 -4.70 13.68
CA PHE A 292 -17.35 -4.75 15.03
C PHE A 292 -18.85 -4.99 14.99
N ASP A 293 -19.32 -5.93 15.78
CA ASP A 293 -20.75 -6.17 16.02
C ASP A 293 -20.95 -6.22 17.53
N ARG A 294 -21.57 -5.17 18.06
CA ARG A 294 -21.70 -4.92 19.50
C ARG A 294 -23.08 -4.36 19.83
N LYS A 295 -23.39 -4.30 21.12
CA LYS A 295 -24.53 -3.53 21.59
C LYS A 295 -24.21 -2.04 21.58
N LEU A 296 -25.25 -1.21 21.58
CA LEU A 296 -25.15 0.24 21.62
C LEU A 296 -24.44 0.73 22.90
N GLU A 297 -24.61 0.03 24.02
CA GLU A 297 -23.91 0.32 25.29
C GLU A 297 -22.39 0.21 25.16
N ASP A 298 -21.88 -0.65 24.26
CA ASP A 298 -20.45 -0.87 24.04
C ASP A 298 -19.89 0.01 22.90
N VAL A 299 -20.68 0.93 22.32
CA VAL A 299 -20.27 1.69 21.12
C VAL A 299 -18.99 2.50 21.37
N PHE A 300 -18.82 2.98 22.59
CA PHE A 300 -17.64 3.72 23.03
C PHE A 300 -16.39 2.82 22.99
N GLN A 301 -16.48 1.62 23.55
CA GLN A 301 -15.38 0.66 23.49
C GLN A 301 -14.93 0.42 22.04
N VAL A 302 -15.89 0.29 21.11
CA VAL A 302 -15.59 0.15 19.68
C VAL A 302 -14.86 1.37 19.11
N GLN A 303 -15.25 2.59 19.48
CA GLN A 303 -14.58 3.81 19.03
C GLN A 303 -13.11 3.87 19.52
N GLU A 304 -12.86 3.47 20.77
CA GLU A 304 -11.49 3.38 21.33
C GLU A 304 -10.67 2.28 20.65
N GLU A 305 -11.26 1.11 20.42
CA GLU A 305 -10.62 0.01 19.69
C GLU A 305 -10.21 0.47 18.28
N ILE A 306 -11.10 1.19 17.57
CA ILE A 306 -10.82 1.75 16.25
C ILE A 306 -9.69 2.78 16.32
N ALA A 307 -9.75 3.75 17.24
CA ALA A 307 -8.74 4.80 17.36
C ALA A 307 -7.35 4.20 17.68
N SER A 308 -7.30 3.24 18.58
CA SER A 308 -6.07 2.53 18.98
C SER A 308 -5.51 1.69 17.84
N ALA A 309 -6.35 0.92 17.13
CA ALA A 309 -5.94 0.12 15.99
C ALA A 309 -5.40 0.98 14.84
N ILE A 310 -5.99 2.15 14.60
CA ILE A 310 -5.50 3.11 13.60
C ILE A 310 -4.14 3.69 14.02
N ALA A 311 -3.98 4.08 15.29
CA ALA A 311 -2.71 4.57 15.81
C ALA A 311 -1.60 3.51 15.64
N GLU A 312 -1.90 2.25 15.98
CA GLU A 312 -0.99 1.12 15.79
C GLU A 312 -0.65 0.88 14.32
N ALA A 313 -1.65 0.82 13.43
CA ALA A 313 -1.47 0.61 12.00
C ALA A 313 -0.61 1.72 11.35
N LEU A 314 -0.74 2.96 11.84
CA LEU A 314 0.07 4.10 11.42
C LEU A 314 1.41 4.20 12.15
N ARG A 315 1.72 3.27 13.06
CA ARG A 315 2.92 3.24 13.89
C ARG A 315 3.11 4.50 14.73
N VAL A 316 2.00 5.08 15.19
CA VAL A 316 1.98 6.20 16.14
C VAL A 316 1.89 5.64 17.55
N ALA A 317 2.90 5.92 18.37
CA ALA A 317 2.88 5.51 19.77
C ALA A 317 1.91 6.38 20.58
N LEU A 318 0.95 5.74 21.24
CA LEU A 318 0.07 6.39 22.21
C LEU A 318 0.77 6.49 23.56
N THR A 319 0.82 7.70 24.11
CA THR A 319 1.19 7.88 25.53
C THR A 319 0.04 7.42 26.43
N PRO A 320 0.31 7.03 27.70
CA PRO A 320 -0.75 6.66 28.64
C PRO A 320 -1.82 7.75 28.81
N ALA A 321 -1.41 9.02 28.82
CA ALA A 321 -2.33 10.15 28.91
C ALA A 321 -3.20 10.33 27.65
N GLU A 322 -2.65 10.05 26.45
CA GLU A 322 -3.46 10.06 25.22
C GLU A 322 -4.46 8.90 25.22
N ALA A 323 -4.05 7.70 25.66
CA ALA A 323 -4.96 6.56 25.78
C ALA A 323 -6.11 6.85 26.77
N GLU A 324 -5.81 7.45 27.92
CA GLU A 324 -6.84 7.87 28.90
C GLU A 324 -7.78 8.94 28.31
N ALA A 325 -7.25 9.90 27.55
CA ALA A 325 -8.04 10.97 26.92
C ALA A 325 -8.99 10.48 25.81
N LEU A 326 -8.78 9.27 25.26
CA LEU A 326 -9.72 8.65 24.32
C LEU A 326 -11.01 8.17 25.02
N VAL A 327 -10.96 7.96 26.33
CA VAL A 327 -12.07 7.41 27.12
C VAL A 327 -12.77 8.48 27.97
N GLN A 328 -12.03 9.49 28.42
CA GLN A 328 -12.46 10.43 29.46
C GLN A 328 -13.73 11.26 29.13
N ASP A 329 -13.99 11.60 27.87
CA ASP A 329 -15.09 12.51 27.48
C ASP A 329 -16.39 11.79 27.07
N ARG A 330 -16.48 10.48 27.32
CA ARG A 330 -17.60 9.66 26.87
C ARG A 330 -18.67 9.53 27.95
N PRO A 331 -19.96 9.58 27.59
CA PRO A 331 -21.02 9.39 28.56
C PRO A 331 -21.11 7.92 29.00
N ASP A 332 -21.55 7.71 30.23
CA ASP A 332 -21.82 6.37 30.77
C ASP A 332 -23.14 5.78 30.22
N ASP A 333 -24.12 6.63 29.85
CA ASP A 333 -25.43 6.19 29.37
C ASP A 333 -25.63 6.42 27.85
N ALA A 334 -25.84 5.33 27.11
CA ALA A 334 -26.08 5.36 25.67
C ALA A 334 -27.32 6.20 25.25
N ARG A 335 -28.29 6.41 26.15
CA ARG A 335 -29.46 7.27 25.89
C ARG A 335 -29.09 8.75 25.95
N ALA A 336 -28.24 9.13 26.91
CA ALA A 336 -27.70 10.49 26.99
C ALA A 336 -26.89 10.81 25.72
N TYR A 337 -26.10 9.83 25.25
CA TYR A 337 -25.37 9.93 23.99
C TYR A 337 -26.28 10.10 22.76
N ASP A 338 -27.32 9.26 22.62
CA ASP A 338 -28.25 9.35 21.49
C ASP A 338 -28.94 10.73 21.43
N LEU A 339 -29.37 11.25 22.59
CA LEU A 339 -29.94 12.59 22.70
C LEU A 339 -28.95 13.69 22.36
N TYR A 340 -27.70 13.58 22.83
CA TYR A 340 -26.64 14.51 22.49
C TYR A 340 -26.35 14.55 20.98
N LEU A 341 -26.24 13.39 20.32
CA LEU A 341 -26.01 13.34 18.88
C LEU A 341 -27.19 13.93 18.09
N LYS A 342 -28.43 13.66 18.51
CA LYS A 342 -29.63 14.30 17.94
C LYS A 342 -29.56 15.82 18.11
N GLY A 343 -29.20 16.29 19.30
CA GLY A 343 -29.03 17.72 19.59
C GLY A 343 -28.03 18.38 18.67
N ARG A 344 -26.86 17.74 18.46
CA ARG A 344 -25.82 18.22 17.53
C ARG A 344 -26.28 18.28 16.09
N ALA A 345 -27.02 17.28 15.63
CA ALA A 345 -27.58 17.30 14.28
C ALA A 345 -28.55 18.47 14.08
N ARG A 346 -29.40 18.76 15.08
CA ARG A 346 -30.32 19.91 15.06
C ARG A 346 -29.58 21.25 15.13
N TYR A 347 -28.54 21.34 15.96
CA TYR A 347 -27.68 22.52 16.06
C TYR A 347 -27.05 22.88 14.71
N GLY A 348 -26.52 21.90 13.99
CA GLY A 348 -25.84 22.10 12.69
C GLY A 348 -26.74 22.61 11.56
N SER A 349 -28.06 22.66 11.74
CA SER A 349 -28.99 23.27 10.76
C SER A 349 -29.08 24.80 10.88
N TYR A 350 -28.59 25.38 11.99
CA TYR A 350 -28.53 26.84 12.25
C TYR A 350 -29.85 27.60 12.05
N THR A 351 -31.00 26.96 12.27
CA THR A 351 -32.31 27.64 12.26
C THR A 351 -32.78 27.90 13.68
N PRO A 352 -33.53 28.99 13.96
CA PRO A 352 -34.04 29.25 15.31
C PRO A 352 -34.90 28.12 15.88
N ALA A 353 -35.66 27.42 15.03
CA ALA A 353 -36.45 26.26 15.44
C ALA A 353 -35.57 25.07 15.79
N SER A 354 -34.58 24.74 14.94
CA SER A 354 -33.67 23.62 15.18
C SER A 354 -32.75 23.87 16.37
N LEU A 355 -32.34 25.11 16.63
CA LEU A 355 -31.57 25.47 17.83
C LEU A 355 -32.37 25.27 19.12
N LYS A 356 -33.67 25.59 19.13
CA LYS A 356 -34.54 25.30 20.28
C LYS A 356 -34.74 23.81 20.51
N GLU A 357 -34.90 23.03 19.45
CA GLU A 357 -34.94 21.57 19.54
C GLU A 357 -33.61 21.01 20.07
N ALA A 358 -32.47 21.56 19.62
CA ALA A 358 -31.16 21.18 20.12
C ALA A 358 -31.01 21.42 21.62
N VAL A 359 -31.43 22.59 22.11
CA VAL A 359 -31.48 22.92 23.56
C VAL A 359 -32.25 21.85 24.33
N GLN A 360 -33.47 21.52 23.90
CA GLN A 360 -34.31 20.52 24.57
C GLN A 360 -33.66 19.13 24.61
N LEU A 361 -32.96 18.75 23.53
CA LEU A 361 -32.26 17.47 23.44
C LEU A 361 -31.04 17.43 24.37
N PHE A 362 -30.26 18.52 24.45
CA PHE A 362 -29.14 18.62 25.38
C PHE A 362 -29.58 18.63 26.83
N GLU A 363 -30.67 19.35 27.18
CA GLU A 363 -31.26 19.32 28.52
C GLU A 363 -31.70 17.91 28.92
N GLN A 364 -32.30 17.16 28.00
CA GLN A 364 -32.68 15.76 28.26
C GLN A 364 -31.44 14.86 28.46
N ALA A 365 -30.36 15.07 27.69
CA ALA A 365 -29.11 14.33 27.88
C ALA A 365 -28.51 14.61 29.27
N ILE A 366 -28.44 15.88 29.67
CA ILE A 366 -27.97 16.32 30.99
C ILE A 366 -28.84 15.77 32.12
N ALA A 367 -30.16 15.67 31.91
CA ALA A 367 -31.06 15.11 32.91
C ALA A 367 -30.82 13.62 33.16
N ILE A 368 -30.33 12.87 32.16
CA ILE A 368 -29.92 11.48 32.30
C ILE A 368 -28.54 11.41 32.95
N GLU A 369 -27.60 12.24 32.50
CA GLU A 369 -26.22 12.24 32.94
C GLU A 369 -25.73 13.67 33.23
N PRO A 370 -25.86 14.13 34.48
CA PRO A 370 -25.56 15.51 34.86
C PRO A 370 -24.10 15.93 34.64
N ASP A 371 -23.18 14.96 34.67
CA ASP A 371 -21.74 15.19 34.50
C ASP A 371 -21.31 15.13 33.02
N TYR A 372 -22.24 14.95 32.07
CA TYR A 372 -21.92 14.85 30.66
C TYR A 372 -21.51 16.19 30.05
N ALA A 373 -20.21 16.49 30.12
CA ALA A 373 -19.62 17.78 29.75
C ALA A 373 -19.96 18.25 28.32
N LEU A 374 -19.99 17.33 27.35
CA LEU A 374 -20.29 17.68 25.96
C LEU A 374 -21.73 18.14 25.75
N ALA A 375 -22.69 17.60 26.51
CA ALA A 375 -24.08 18.06 26.45
C ALA A 375 -24.24 19.47 27.01
N TRP A 376 -23.52 19.80 28.09
CA TRP A 376 -23.45 21.17 28.61
C TRP A 376 -22.82 22.15 27.61
N ALA A 377 -21.74 21.76 26.93
CA ALA A 377 -21.11 22.58 25.90
C ALA A 377 -22.08 22.85 24.73
N GLY A 378 -22.78 21.81 24.24
CA GLY A 378 -23.78 21.96 23.18
C GLY A 378 -24.95 22.85 23.57
N LEU A 379 -25.39 22.78 24.84
CA LEU A 379 -26.42 23.67 25.38
C LEU A 379 -25.96 25.13 25.38
N ALA A 380 -24.76 25.41 25.87
CA ALA A 380 -24.18 26.75 25.88
C ALA A 380 -24.02 27.33 24.46
N ASP A 381 -23.49 26.54 23.52
CA ASP A 381 -23.35 26.92 22.11
C ASP A 381 -24.71 27.28 21.48
N SER A 382 -25.74 26.48 21.76
CA SER A 382 -27.09 26.69 21.24
C SER A 382 -27.71 28.00 21.75
N TYR A 383 -27.55 28.30 23.04
CA TYR A 383 -27.99 29.59 23.59
C TYR A 383 -27.21 30.77 23.02
N GLY A 384 -25.89 30.63 22.85
CA GLY A 384 -25.05 31.64 22.21
C GLY A 384 -25.59 32.04 20.83
N GLN A 385 -25.90 31.06 19.98
CA GLN A 385 -26.46 31.28 18.64
C GLN A 385 -27.90 31.84 18.65
N LEU A 386 -28.70 31.53 19.67
CA LEU A 386 -30.06 32.08 19.79
C LEU A 386 -30.07 33.53 20.32
N SER A 387 -28.99 33.94 20.98
CA SER A 387 -28.86 35.26 21.60
C SER A 387 -28.21 36.33 20.71
N GLY A 388 -27.55 35.91 19.62
CA GLY A 388 -27.00 36.79 18.57
C GLY A 388 -27.95 36.94 17.41
#